data_AF-A0A8I6AJA0-F1
#
_entry.id   AF-A0A8I6AJA0-F1
#
_cell.length_a   1.000
_cell.length_b   1.000
_cell.length_c   1.000
_cell.angle_alpha   90.00
_cell.angle_beta   90.00
_cell.angle_gamma   90.00
#
_symmetry.space_group_name_H-M   'P 1'
#
loop_
_entity.id
_entity.type
_entity.pdbx_description
1 polymer ?
#
loop_
_entity_poly.entity_id
_entity_poly.type
_entity_poly.pdbx_seq_one_letter_code
_entity_poly.pdbx_strand_id
1 'polypeptide(L)'
;MCFNYAKKNVEQNNLSDLIKVVKVPQKTLLMDALKEESEIVYDFCMCNPPFFANQLEAKGVNSRNSRRPPPSSVNTGGITEIMAEGGELEFVKRIIHDSLQLKKRLRWA
;
A
#
# COMPACT_ATOMS: atom_id res chain seq x y z
N MET A 1 14.20 -3.28 -1.90
CA MET A 1 14.73 -1.95 -2.25
C MET A 1 13.98 -0.85 -1.49
N CYS A 2 12.65 -0.74 -1.64
CA CYS A 2 11.85 0.33 -1.01
C CYS A 2 12.06 0.47 0.52
N PHE A 3 12.07 -0.64 1.27
CA PHE A 3 12.32 -0.63 2.72
C PHE A 3 13.65 0.06 3.09
N ASN A 4 14.75 -0.25 2.39
CA ASN A 4 16.07 0.31 2.69
C ASN A 4 16.10 1.83 2.41
N TYR A 5 15.50 2.26 1.30
CA TYR A 5 15.39 3.69 0.97
C TYR A 5 14.48 4.42 1.96
N ALA A 6 13.35 3.85 2.35
CA ALA A 6 12.46 4.43 3.34
C ALA A 6 13.16 4.62 4.70
N LYS A 7 13.85 3.59 5.19
CA LYS A 7 14.62 3.66 6.44
C LYS A 7 15.70 4.75 6.38
N LYS A 8 16.51 4.76 5.31
CA LYS A 8 17.54 5.79 5.09
C LYS A 8 16.93 7.20 5.03
N ASN A 9 15.78 7.35 4.37
CA ASN A 9 15.11 8.65 4.23
C ASN A 9 14.60 9.19 5.57
N VAL A 10 14.12 8.33 6.47
CA VAL A 10 13.75 8.73 7.83
C VAL A 10 14.97 9.12 8.64
N GLU A 11 16.03 8.30 8.62
CA GLU A 11 17.26 8.51 9.38
C GLU A 11 17.96 9.82 8.99
N GLN A 12 18.10 10.09 7.69
CA GLN A 12 18.77 11.30 7.20
C GLN A 12 18.00 12.60 7.47
N ASN A 13 16.71 12.50 7.85
CA ASN A 13 15.87 13.65 8.23
C ASN A 13 15.64 13.73 9.75
N ASN A 14 16.31 12.89 10.55
CA ASN A 14 16.20 12.89 12.02
C ASN A 14 14.77 12.66 12.53
N LEU A 15 13.96 11.87 11.81
CA LEU A 15 12.56 11.60 12.16
C LEU A 15 12.34 10.23 12.81
N SER A 16 13.42 9.53 13.21
CA SER A 16 13.35 8.16 13.74
C SER A 16 12.51 8.04 15.01
N ASP A 17 12.40 9.11 15.81
CA ASP A 17 11.57 9.14 17.01
C ASP A 17 10.06 9.23 16.70
N LEU A 18 9.71 9.63 15.47
CA LEU A 18 8.32 9.82 15.01
C LEU A 18 7.88 8.77 13.99
N ILE A 19 8.81 8.17 13.24
CA ILE A 19 8.51 7.27 12.13
C ILE A 19 9.27 5.95 12.28
N LYS A 20 8.52 4.88 12.60
CA LYS A 20 9.05 3.51 12.67
C LYS A 20 8.84 2.78 11.34
N VAL A 21 9.92 2.54 10.59
CA VAL A 21 9.88 1.77 9.34
C VAL A 21 10.03 0.28 9.62
N VAL A 22 8.99 -0.51 9.36
CA VAL A 22 8.95 -1.96 9.60
C VAL A 22 8.82 -2.72 8.29
N LYS A 23 9.56 -3.83 8.16
CA LYS A 23 9.43 -4.75 7.01
C LYS A 23 8.45 -5.85 7.38
N VAL A 24 7.33 -5.93 6.66
CA VAL A 24 6.27 -6.92 6.89
C VAL A 24 6.24 -8.00 5.79
N PRO A 25 5.82 -9.23 6.10
CA PRO A 25 5.50 -10.24 5.10
C PRO A 25 4.20 -9.88 4.37
N GLN A 26 4.01 -10.38 3.14
CA GLN A 26 2.85 -10.03 2.30
C GLN A 26 1.53 -10.73 2.67
N LYS A 27 1.48 -11.52 3.76
CA LYS A 27 0.33 -12.38 4.06
C LYS A 27 -0.87 -11.61 4.61
N THR A 28 -0.64 -10.56 5.40
CA THR A 28 -1.69 -9.65 5.88
C THR A 28 -1.21 -8.21 5.77
N LEU A 29 -2.14 -7.26 5.69
CA LEU A 29 -1.79 -5.86 5.42
C LEU A 29 -1.60 -5.09 6.72
N LEU A 30 -2.62 -5.10 7.59
CA LEU A 30 -2.59 -4.36 8.85
C LEU A 30 -2.29 -5.26 10.05
N MET A 31 -2.71 -6.53 9.99
CA MET A 31 -2.58 -7.45 11.12
C MET A 31 -1.11 -7.73 11.45
N ASP A 32 -0.29 -8.07 10.45
CA ASP A 32 1.14 -8.33 10.63
C ASP A 32 1.90 -7.09 11.14
N ALA A 33 1.50 -5.90 10.71
CA ALA A 33 2.11 -4.64 11.14
C ALA A 33 1.82 -4.31 12.61
N LEU A 34 0.66 -4.74 13.12
CA LEU A 34 0.18 -4.40 14.46
C LEU A 34 0.27 -5.56 15.47
N LYS A 35 0.93 -6.67 15.13
CA LYS A 35 0.98 -7.88 15.97
C LYS A 35 1.57 -7.65 17.35
N GLU A 36 2.63 -6.84 17.44
CA GLU A 36 3.40 -6.65 18.68
C GLU A 36 2.89 -5.48 19.54
N GLU A 37 1.93 -4.70 19.05
CA GLU A 37 1.48 -3.45 19.67
C GLU A 37 -0.01 -3.54 20.01
N SER A 38 -0.39 -4.52 20.84
CA SER A 38 -1.79 -4.82 21.19
C SER A 38 -2.50 -3.71 21.96
N GLU A 39 -1.76 -2.95 22.76
CA GLU A 39 -2.30 -1.93 23.67
C GLU A 39 -2.48 -0.55 23.03
N ILE A 40 -1.88 -0.33 21.86
CA ILE A 40 -1.93 0.97 21.18
C ILE A 40 -3.17 1.03 20.28
N VAL A 41 -3.96 2.09 20.47
CA VAL A 41 -5.07 2.45 19.57
C VAL A 41 -4.57 3.49 18.59
N TYR A 42 -4.58 3.15 17.31
CA TYR A 42 -4.18 4.05 16.24
C TYR A 42 -5.35 4.92 15.79
N ASP A 43 -5.08 6.19 15.50
CA ASP A 43 -6.09 7.16 15.09
C ASP A 43 -6.57 6.95 13.65
N PHE A 44 -5.68 6.52 12.76
CA PHE A 44 -5.98 6.28 11.35
C PHE A 44 -4.98 5.31 10.72
N CYS A 45 -5.33 4.76 9.54
CA CYS A 45 -4.37 4.18 8.60
C CYS A 45 -4.46 4.89 7.26
N MET A 46 -3.37 4.86 6.49
CA MET A 46 -3.35 5.34 5.11
C MET A 46 -2.66 4.32 4.21
N CYS A 47 -3.11 4.23 2.96
CA CYS A 47 -2.56 3.31 1.98
C CYS A 47 -2.70 3.89 0.57
N ASN A 48 -1.64 3.75 -0.24
CA ASN A 48 -1.72 3.90 -1.69
C ASN A 48 -1.72 2.49 -2.30
N PRO A 49 -2.88 1.90 -2.62
CA PRO A 49 -2.96 0.50 -3.03
C PRO A 49 -2.39 0.30 -4.45
N PRO A 50 -1.86 -0.88 -4.77
CA PRO A 50 -1.50 -1.23 -6.14
C PRO A 50 -2.76 -1.27 -7.01
N PHE A 51 -2.79 -0.46 -8.08
CA PHE A 51 -4.02 -0.25 -8.84
C PHE A 51 -4.41 -1.42 -9.74
N PHE A 52 -3.43 -2.13 -10.31
CA PHE A 52 -3.67 -3.02 -11.44
C PHE A 52 -3.72 -4.50 -11.04
N ALA A 53 -4.63 -5.27 -11.63
CA ALA A 53 -4.71 -6.71 -11.42
C ALA A 53 -3.67 -7.49 -12.23
N ASN A 54 -3.24 -6.93 -13.36
CA ASN A 54 -2.39 -7.60 -14.35
C ASN A 54 -1.61 -6.59 -15.19
N GLN A 55 -0.69 -7.10 -16.02
CA GLN A 55 0.18 -6.26 -16.84
C GLN A 55 -0.55 -5.53 -17.97
N LEU A 56 -1.69 -6.03 -18.45
CA LEU A 56 -2.48 -5.36 -19.50
C LEU A 56 -3.11 -4.08 -18.97
N GLU A 57 -3.67 -4.14 -17.77
CA GLU A 57 -4.17 -2.97 -17.06
C GLU A 57 -3.05 -1.96 -16.79
N ALA A 58 -1.90 -2.44 -16.30
CA ALA A 58 -0.74 -1.57 -16.03
C ALA A 58 -0.17 -0.88 -17.27
N LYS A 59 -0.30 -1.49 -18.46
CA LYS A 59 0.09 -0.88 -19.75
C LYS A 59 -0.92 0.16 -20.25
N GLY A 60 -2.11 0.24 -19.68
CA GLY A 60 -3.13 1.22 -20.07
C GLY A 60 -3.73 1.01 -21.47
N VAL A 61 -3.59 -0.19 -22.04
CA VAL A 61 -4.04 -0.51 -23.41
C VAL A 61 -5.53 -0.84 -23.52
N ASN A 62 -6.23 -0.94 -22.38
CA ASN A 62 -7.67 -1.21 -22.30
C ASN A 62 -8.51 0.03 -22.63
N SER A 63 -8.36 0.55 -23.85
CA SER A 63 -9.14 1.68 -24.36
C SER A 63 -10.06 1.24 -25.48
N ARG A 64 -11.34 1.64 -25.41
CA ARG A 64 -12.31 1.43 -26.51
C ARG A 64 -11.95 2.21 -27.77
N ASN A 65 -11.19 3.30 -27.64
CA ASN A 65 -10.70 4.11 -28.74
C ASN A 65 -9.18 3.96 -28.86
N SER A 66 -8.70 3.44 -29.98
CA SER A 66 -7.28 3.27 -30.28
C SER A 66 -6.51 4.58 -30.43
N ARG A 67 -7.21 5.71 -30.63
CA ARG A 67 -6.64 7.06 -30.70
C ARG A 67 -6.58 7.78 -29.36
N ARG A 68 -6.85 7.08 -28.23
CA ARG A 68 -6.71 7.68 -26.90
C ARG A 68 -5.27 8.17 -26.71
N PRO A 69 -5.05 9.46 -26.39
CA PRO A 69 -3.71 9.97 -26.13
C PRO A 69 -3.03 9.22 -24.97
N PRO A 70 -1.72 8.97 -25.04
CA PRO A 70 -0.98 8.39 -23.93
C PRO A 70 -0.91 9.38 -22.74
N PRO A 71 -0.69 8.88 -21.51
CA PRO A 71 -0.41 9.74 -20.37
C PRO A 71 0.90 10.52 -20.59
N SER A 72 1.00 11.71 -20.00
CA SER A 72 2.24 12.50 -19.98
C SER A 72 3.26 11.99 -18.95
N SER A 73 2.82 11.16 -18.00
CA SER A 73 3.65 10.54 -16.97
C SER A 73 4.05 9.11 -17.35
N VAL A 74 5.15 8.62 -16.75
CA VAL A 74 5.60 7.23 -16.85
C VAL A 74 5.40 6.51 -15.51
N ASN A 75 4.98 5.25 -15.56
CA ASN A 75 4.91 4.40 -14.38
C ASN A 75 6.29 3.74 -14.14
N THR A 76 6.96 4.13 -13.05
CA THR A 76 8.26 3.58 -12.63
C THR A 76 8.16 2.71 -11.38
N GLY A 77 6.94 2.38 -10.93
CA GLY A 77 6.72 1.59 -9.73
C GLY A 77 7.17 0.13 -9.91
N GLY A 78 7.69 -0.46 -8.83
CA GLY A 78 7.97 -1.89 -8.79
C GLY A 78 6.68 -2.72 -8.86
N ILE A 79 6.79 -4.00 -9.21
CA ILE A 79 5.62 -4.89 -9.39
C ILE A 79 4.67 -4.84 -8.18
N THR A 80 5.20 -4.85 -6.96
CA THR A 80 4.41 -4.82 -5.72
C THR A 80 3.78 -3.46 -5.40
N GLU A 81 4.20 -2.38 -6.06
CA GLU A 81 3.66 -1.02 -5.90
C GLU A 81 2.53 -0.75 -6.89
N ILE A 82 2.52 -1.45 -8.03
CA ILE A 82 1.59 -1.18 -9.14
C ILE A 82 0.57 -2.30 -9.34
N MET A 83 0.89 -3.52 -8.94
CA MET A 83 0.06 -4.69 -9.16
C MET A 83 -0.21 -5.49 -7.89
N ALA A 84 -1.44 -5.99 -7.79
CA ALA A 84 -1.86 -6.95 -6.79
C ALA A 84 -2.89 -7.91 -7.39
N GLU A 85 -3.00 -9.12 -6.83
CA GLU A 85 -4.06 -10.04 -7.23
C GLU A 85 -5.43 -9.39 -7.02
N GLY A 86 -6.22 -9.33 -8.09
CA GLY A 86 -7.54 -8.67 -8.12
C GLY A 86 -7.50 -7.14 -8.13
N GLY A 87 -6.32 -6.54 -8.31
CA GLY A 87 -6.12 -5.09 -8.40
C GLY A 87 -6.47 -4.37 -7.10
N GLU A 88 -6.73 -3.07 -7.22
CA GLU A 88 -7.10 -2.22 -6.08
C GLU A 88 -8.32 -2.74 -5.32
N LEU A 89 -9.32 -3.26 -6.04
CA LEU A 89 -10.57 -3.71 -5.45
C LEU A 89 -10.36 -4.82 -4.40
N GLU A 90 -9.67 -5.90 -4.79
CA GLU A 90 -9.38 -6.99 -3.85
C GLU A 90 -8.36 -6.57 -2.80
N PHE A 91 -7.45 -5.64 -3.13
CA PHE A 91 -6.53 -5.08 -2.14
C PHE A 91 -7.27 -4.32 -1.03
N VAL A 92 -8.21 -3.44 -1.36
CA VAL A 92 -9.00 -2.68 -0.40
C VAL A 92 -9.95 -3.61 0.37
N LYS A 93 -10.52 -4.64 -0.26
CA LYS A 93 -11.30 -5.67 0.46
C LYS A 93 -10.48 -6.36 1.55
N ARG A 94 -9.20 -6.66 1.30
CA ARG A 94 -8.29 -7.21 2.33
C ARG A 94 -8.06 -6.23 3.48
N ILE A 95 -7.90 -4.93 3.19
CA ILE A 95 -7.81 -3.89 4.24
C ILE A 95 -9.09 -3.87 5.09
N ILE A 96 -10.26 -3.89 4.45
CA ILE A 96 -11.55 -3.93 5.14
C ILE A 96 -11.64 -5.19 6.02
N HIS A 97 -11.27 -6.35 5.48
CA HIS A 97 -11.27 -7.60 6.23
C HIS A 97 -10.35 -7.53 7.47
N ASP A 98 -9.13 -7.00 7.33
CA ASP A 98 -8.21 -6.80 8.45
C ASP A 98 -8.80 -5.82 9.49
N SER A 99 -9.48 -4.76 9.05
CA SER A 99 -10.11 -3.78 9.93
C SER A 99 -11.23 -4.39 10.80
N LEU A 100 -12.00 -5.35 10.26
CA LEU A 100 -13.03 -6.07 11.00
C LEU A 100 -12.45 -6.92 12.15
N GLN A 101 -11.20 -7.38 12.00
CA GLN A 101 -10.49 -8.11 13.05
C GLN A 101 -9.89 -7.15 14.09
N LEU A 102 -9.34 -6.02 13.65
CA LEU A 102 -8.73 -5.01 14.52
C LEU A 102 -9.76 -4.20 15.33
N LYS A 103 -10.99 -4.06 14.83
CA LYS A 103 -12.11 -3.37 15.49
C LYS A 103 -11.72 -2.00 16.02
N LYS A 104 -11.60 -1.86 17.34
CA LYS A 104 -11.35 -0.59 18.03
C LYS A 104 -9.87 -0.17 18.04
N ARG A 105 -8.97 -1.01 17.52
CA ARG A 105 -7.52 -0.71 17.46
C ARG A 105 -7.17 0.30 16.37
N LEU A 106 -8.09 0.52 15.42
CA LEU A 106 -7.94 1.52 14.36
C LEU A 106 -9.21 2.36 14.28
N ARG A 107 -9.08 3.68 14.44
CA ARG A 107 -10.19 4.62 14.26
C ARG A 107 -10.19 5.18 12.84
N TRP A 108 -11.34 5.68 12.41
CA TRP A 108 -11.52 6.41 11.15
C TRP A 108 -12.00 7.81 11.51
N ALA A 109 -11.34 8.83 10.98
CA ALA A 109 -11.81 10.22 11.05
C ALA A 109 -12.75 10.52 9.88
#